data_AF-A0A7J8KIQ0-F1
#
_entry.id   AF-A0A7J8KIQ0-F1
#
_cell.length_a   1.000
_cell.length_b   1.000
_cell.length_c   1.000
_cell.angle_alpha   90.00
_cell.angle_beta   90.00
_cell.angle_gamma   90.00
#
_symmetry.space_group_name_H-M   'P 1'
#
loop_
_entity.id
_entity.type
_entity.pdbx_description
1 polymer ?
#
loop_
_entity_poly.entity_id
_entity_poly.type
_entity_poly.pdbx_seq_one_letter_code
_entity_poly.pdbx_strand_id
1 'polypeptide(L)'
;MVLYRFADQGHSVVGVEISELAIRDFFTEQNLSYSEEPIMEIPGAKVFKSSSGNISLYCCNIFDLPRANVGKFDRIWDRASFVAVNPGDRERLVIWVL
;
A
#
# COMPACT_ATOMS: atom_id res chain seq x y z
N MET A 1 -10.65 -3.57 -5.27
CA MET A 1 -11.79 -4.42 -4.81
C MET A 1 -11.51 -5.29 -3.57
N VAL A 2 -10.42 -6.09 -3.46
CA VAL A 2 -10.19 -6.95 -2.26
C VAL A 2 -9.83 -6.14 -1.00
N LEU A 3 -8.94 -5.14 -1.12
CA LEU A 3 -8.53 -4.28 0.00
C LEU A 3 -9.73 -3.60 0.67
N TYR A 4 -10.68 -3.10 -0.13
CA TYR A 4 -11.89 -2.48 0.37
C TYR A 4 -12.74 -3.42 1.23
N ARG A 5 -12.80 -4.72 0.92
CA ARG A 5 -13.58 -5.68 1.71
C ARG A 5 -13.07 -5.85 3.14
N PHE A 6 -11.75 -5.82 3.34
CA PHE A 6 -11.20 -5.85 4.69
C PHE A 6 -11.51 -4.57 5.46
N ALA A 7 -11.45 -3.43 4.77
CA ALA A 7 -11.80 -2.14 5.34
C ALA A 7 -13.28 -2.03 5.72
N ASP A 8 -14.17 -2.60 4.90
CA ASP A 8 -15.62 -2.69 5.13
C ASP A 8 -15.97 -3.61 6.31
N GLN A 9 -15.14 -4.64 6.55
CA GLN A 9 -15.21 -5.50 7.73
C GLN A 9 -14.61 -4.86 9.00
N GLY A 10 -14.16 -3.60 8.94
CA GLY A 10 -13.65 -2.85 10.08
C GLY A 10 -12.14 -3.02 10.34
N HIS A 11 -11.39 -3.64 9.43
CA HIS A 11 -9.94 -3.74 9.55
C HIS A 11 -9.22 -2.50 8.99
N SER A 12 -8.10 -2.14 9.60
CA SER A 12 -7.18 -1.16 9.01
C SER A 12 -6.35 -1.81 7.90
N VAL A 13 -6.32 -1.17 6.74
CA VAL A 13 -5.68 -1.69 5.53
C VAL A 13 -4.58 -0.74 5.09
N VAL A 14 -3.38 -1.30 4.91
CA VAL A 14 -2.25 -0.60 4.30
C VAL A 14 -1.85 -1.32 3.02
N GLY A 15 -1.64 -0.55 1.96
CA GLY A 15 -1.15 -1.06 0.68
C GLY A 15 0.03 -0.24 0.17
N VAL A 16 0.82 -0.84 -0.72
CA VAL A 16 1.89 -0.16 -1.46
C VAL A 16 1.71 -0.41 -2.95
N GLU A 17 1.82 0.64 -3.74
CA GLU A 17 1.69 0.61 -5.20
C GLU A 17 2.59 1.71 -5.77
N ILE A 18 3.29 1.45 -6.87
CA ILE A 18 4.17 2.44 -7.48
C ILE A 18 3.40 3.37 -8.44
N SER A 19 2.30 2.88 -9.02
CA SER A 19 1.46 3.61 -9.94
C SER A 19 0.47 4.51 -9.21
N GLU A 20 0.75 5.82 -9.18
CA GLU A 20 -0.19 6.82 -8.64
C GLU A 20 -1.56 6.75 -9.34
N LEU A 21 -1.57 6.47 -10.66
CA LEU A 21 -2.81 6.30 -11.42
C LEU A 21 -3.67 5.16 -10.85
N ALA A 22 -3.07 3.99 -10.60
CA ALA A 22 -3.80 2.84 -10.08
C ALA A 22 -4.38 3.09 -8.67
N ILE A 23 -3.67 3.87 -7.84
CA ILE A 23 -4.16 4.29 -6.52
C ILE A 23 -5.38 5.19 -6.66
N ARG A 24 -5.33 6.20 -7.55
CA ARG A 24 -6.45 7.11 -7.81
C ARG A 24 -7.66 6.37 -8.39
N ASP A 25 -7.42 5.45 -9.32
CA ASP A 25 -8.46 4.60 -9.90
C ASP A 25 -9.12 3.74 -8.82
N PHE A 26 -8.35 3.16 -7.89
CA PHE A 26 -8.90 2.43 -6.75
C PHE A 26 -9.88 3.27 -5.93
N PHE A 27 -9.49 4.49 -5.52
CA PHE A 27 -10.39 5.35 -4.74
C PHE A 27 -11.63 5.76 -5.53
N THR A 28 -11.47 6.03 -6.83
CA THR A 28 -12.57 6.39 -7.74
C THR A 28 -13.55 5.23 -7.89
N GLU A 29 -13.06 4.01 -8.17
CA GLU A 29 -13.87 2.81 -8.35
C GLU A 29 -14.61 2.40 -7.08
N GLN A 30 -14.00 2.59 -5.91
CA GLN A 30 -14.65 2.29 -4.62
C GLN A 30 -15.51 3.45 -4.12
N ASN A 31 -15.59 4.57 -4.85
CA ASN A 31 -16.31 5.78 -4.47
C ASN A 31 -15.90 6.32 -3.08
N LEU A 32 -14.59 6.39 -2.83
CA LEU A 32 -14.00 6.81 -1.57
C LEU A 32 -13.30 8.16 -1.73
N SER A 33 -13.61 9.10 -0.84
CA SER A 33 -12.82 10.33 -0.70
C SER A 33 -11.50 10.03 0.02
N TYR A 34 -10.44 10.75 -0.36
CA TYR A 34 -9.11 10.59 0.20
C TYR A 34 -8.34 11.91 0.27
N SER A 35 -7.30 11.95 1.10
CA SER A 35 -6.27 13.00 1.13
C SER A 35 -4.92 12.45 0.67
N GLU A 36 -4.06 13.34 0.17
CA GLU A 36 -2.68 13.03 -0.22
C GLU A 36 -1.72 13.73 0.75
N GLU A 37 -0.71 13.00 1.23
CA GLU A 37 0.36 13.53 2.08
C GLU A 37 1.72 13.08 1.56
N PRO A 38 2.74 13.95 1.52
CA PRO A 38 4.09 13.54 1.15
C PRO A 38 4.71 12.66 2.25
N ILE A 39 5.56 11.70 1.85
CA ILE A 39 6.37 10.90 2.78
C ILE A 39 7.77 11.51 2.83
N MET A 40 8.14 12.11 3.96
CA MET A 40 9.37 12.90 4.07
C MET A 40 10.63 12.04 3.91
N GLU A 41 10.57 10.78 4.31
CA GLU A 41 11.66 9.82 4.32
C GLU A 41 11.94 9.22 2.93
N ILE A 42 11.03 9.40 1.97
CA ILE A 42 11.12 8.83 0.62
C ILE A 42 10.85 9.96 -0.40
N PRO A 43 11.88 10.58 -0.99
CA PRO A 43 11.70 11.69 -1.92
C PRO A 43 10.76 11.35 -3.07
N GLY A 44 9.74 12.18 -3.27
CA GLY A 44 8.74 12.02 -4.33
C GLY A 44 7.63 11.01 -4.02
N ALA A 45 7.69 10.30 -2.90
CA ALA A 45 6.62 9.40 -2.48
C ALA A 45 5.48 10.14 -1.78
N LYS A 46 4.30 9.55 -1.85
CA LYS A 46 3.08 10.06 -1.21
C LYS A 46 2.34 8.92 -0.53
N VAL A 47 1.51 9.25 0.45
CA VAL A 47 0.50 8.36 0.99
C VAL A 47 -0.88 8.94 0.71
N PHE A 48 -1.79 8.07 0.26
CA PHE A 48 -3.18 8.37 -0.01
C PHE A 48 -4.02 7.74 1.10
N LYS A 49 -4.74 8.57 1.86
CA LYS A 49 -5.51 8.11 3.03
C LYS A 49 -6.99 8.31 2.79
N SER A 50 -7.79 7.26 2.92
CA SER A 50 -9.25 7.37 2.89
C SER A 50 -9.72 8.33 3.99
N SER A 51 -10.76 9.13 3.75
CA SER A 51 -11.33 10.04 4.76
C SER A 51 -11.88 9.30 5.99
N SER A 52 -12.26 8.02 5.86
CA SER A 52 -12.65 7.13 6.95
C SER A 52 -11.48 6.61 7.79
N GLY A 53 -10.23 6.84 7.37
CA GLY A 53 -9.00 6.46 8.08
C GLY A 53 -8.66 4.97 8.08
N ASN A 54 -9.49 4.11 7.45
CA ASN A 54 -9.30 2.66 7.44
C ASN A 54 -8.44 2.15 6.26
N ILE A 55 -8.16 2.97 5.24
CA ILE A 55 -7.29 2.60 4.11
C ILE A 55 -6.19 3.64 3.92
N SER A 56 -4.94 3.17 3.88
CA SER A 56 -3.77 3.98 3.53
C SER A 56 -2.98 3.29 2.40
N LEU A 57 -2.82 3.97 1.26
CA LEU A 57 -2.08 3.47 0.11
C LEU A 57 -0.80 4.30 -0.11
N TYR A 58 0.35 3.65 0.01
CA TYR A 58 1.66 4.26 -0.14
C TYR A 58 2.09 4.21 -1.61
N CYS A 59 2.21 5.37 -2.23
CA CYS A 59 2.70 5.55 -3.58
C CYS A 59 4.24 5.58 -3.59
N CYS A 60 4.86 4.40 -3.57
CA CYS A 60 6.31 4.26 -3.54
C CYS A 60 6.74 2.86 -3.99
N ASN A 61 8.06 2.65 -4.08
CA ASN A 61 8.60 1.32 -4.25
C ASN A 61 8.44 0.53 -2.95
N ILE A 62 7.97 -0.72 -3.03
CA ILE A 62 7.85 -1.63 -1.87
C ILE A 62 9.15 -1.77 -1.09
N PHE A 63 10.30 -1.64 -1.76
CA PHE A 63 11.61 -1.69 -1.11
C PHE A 63 12.00 -0.42 -0.34
N ASP A 64 11.30 0.69 -0.56
CA ASP A 64 11.47 1.96 0.15
C ASP A 64 10.41 2.17 1.25
N LEU A 65 9.25 1.51 1.15
CA LEU A 65 8.19 1.46 2.17
C LEU A 65 8.69 1.33 3.63
N PRO A 66 9.74 0.55 3.94
CA PRO A 66 10.31 0.45 5.29
C PRO A 66 10.67 1.78 5.94
N ARG A 67 11.11 2.74 5.13
CA ARG A 67 11.52 4.07 5.58
C ARG A 67 10.33 4.94 5.98
N ALA A 68 9.12 4.58 5.55
CA ALA A 68 7.90 5.30 5.88
C ALA A 68 7.28 4.89 7.22
N ASN A 69 7.97 4.05 8.02
CA ASN A 69 7.56 3.63 9.36
C ASN A 69 6.10 3.13 9.46
N VAL A 70 5.67 2.30 8.51
CA VAL A 70 4.28 1.83 8.37
C VAL A 70 3.78 0.88 9.47
N GLY A 71 4.62 0.55 10.45
CA GLY A 71 4.28 -0.32 11.58
C GLY A 71 4.38 -1.81 11.26
N LYS A 72 3.58 -2.62 11.97
CA LYS A 72 3.48 -4.07 11.82
C LYS A 72 2.05 -4.46 11.47
N PHE A 73 1.88 -5.62 10.85
CA PHE A 73 0.59 -6.11 10.38
C PHE A 73 0.28 -7.48 10.95
N ASP A 74 -0.98 -7.70 11.32
CA ASP A 74 -1.46 -9.02 11.76
C ASP A 74 -1.59 -10.00 10.59
N ARG A 75 -1.83 -9.49 9.37
CA ARG A 75 -2.14 -10.26 8.16
C ARG A 75 -1.53 -9.61 6.94
N ILE A 76 -1.08 -10.44 6.00
CA ILE A 76 -0.58 -10.03 4.70
C ILE A 76 -1.38 -10.76 3.62
N TRP A 77 -1.85 -9.99 2.63
CA TRP A 77 -2.48 -10.53 1.43
C TRP A 77 -1.54 -10.33 0.24
N ASP A 78 -0.81 -11.38 -0.13
CA ASP A 78 0.00 -11.39 -1.35
C ASP A 78 -0.72 -12.14 -2.46
N ARG A 79 -1.17 -11.39 -3.46
CA ARG A 79 -1.64 -11.95 -4.72
C ARG A 79 -1.04 -11.16 -5.86
N ALA A 80 -0.29 -11.85 -6.71
CA ALA A 80 0.41 -11.25 -7.85
C ALA A 80 1.42 -10.16 -7.45
N SER A 81 1.86 -10.10 -6.18
CA SER A 81 2.95 -9.19 -5.77
C SER A 81 4.29 -9.91 -5.89
N PHE A 82 4.51 -10.98 -5.12
CA PHE A 82 5.78 -11.72 -5.14
C PHE A 82 6.21 -12.20 -6.53
N VAL A 83 5.25 -12.71 -7.32
CA VAL A 83 5.53 -13.20 -8.68
C VAL A 83 5.86 -12.09 -9.67
N ALA A 84 5.43 -10.85 -9.41
CA ALA A 84 5.71 -9.67 -10.23
C ALA A 84 7.08 -9.05 -9.91
N VAL A 85 7.69 -9.40 -8.77
CA VAL A 85 9.04 -8.97 -8.42
C VAL A 85 10.07 -9.72 -9.27
N ASN A 86 11.06 -8.97 -9.75
CA ASN A 86 12.21 -9.51 -10.47
C ASN A 86 12.85 -10.66 -9.69
N PRO A 87 13.21 -11.79 -10.33
CA PRO A 87 13.71 -12.96 -9.62
C PRO A 87 14.85 -12.68 -8.61
N GLY A 88 15.78 -11.77 -8.93
CA GLY A 88 16.90 -11.41 -8.05
C GLY A 88 16.51 -10.57 -6.83
N ASP A 89 15.34 -9.91 -6.85
CA ASP A 89 14.86 -9.07 -5.75
C ASP A 89 13.88 -9.81 -4.83
N ARG A 90 13.55 -11.08 -5.13
CA ARG A 90 12.56 -11.87 -4.40
C ARG A 90 12.98 -12.16 -2.96
N GLU A 91 14.25 -12.46 -2.72
CA GLU A 91 14.76 -12.69 -1.36
C GLU A 91 14.61 -11.43 -0.51
N ARG A 92 14.90 -10.27 -1.10
CA ARG A 92 14.71 -8.98 -0.43
C ARG A 92 13.25 -8.78 -0.03
N LEU A 93 12.29 -9.18 -0.88
CA LEU A 93 10.86 -9.09 -0.57
C LEU A 93 10.43 -10.08 0.54
N VAL A 94 10.92 -11.32 0.54
CA VAL A 94 10.51 -12.33 1.54
C VAL A 94 10.93 -11.95 2.95
N ILE A 95 12.09 -11.30 3.11
CA ILE A 95 12.54 -10.76 4.41
C ILE A 95 11.53 -9.73 4.97
N TRP A 96 10.68 -9.10 4.14
CA TRP A 96 9.64 -8.17 4.60
C TRP A 96 8.36 -8.85 5.08
N VAL A 97 8.08 -10.07 4.62
CA VAL A 97 6.78 -10.72 4.78
C VAL A 97 6.78 -11.74 5.94
N LEU A 98 7.95 -12.06 6.49
CA LEU A 98 8.16 -12.97 7.63
C LEU A 98 8.55 -12.20 8.90
#